data_AF-A0A944J8Q0-F1
#
_entry.id   AF-A0A944J8Q0-F1
#
_cell.length_a   1.000
_cell.length_b   1.000
_cell.length_c   1.000
_cell.angle_alpha   90.00
_cell.angle_beta   90.00
_cell.angle_gamma   90.00
#
_symmetry.space_group_name_H-M   'P 1'
#
loop_
_entity.id
_entity.type
_entity.pdbx_description
1 polymer ?
#
loop_
_entity_poly.entity_id
_entity_poly.type
_entity_poly.pdbx_seq_one_letter_code
_entity_poly.pdbx_strand_id
1 'polypeptide(L)'
;MTGLMVQIDGKTVPLADCNWSMWAECGCMVAITMAVIDSLVLATAEQAHKDHTPRKRERDRETRLGYRWELITTARYRRELASNWKCEQHRTPTP
;
A
#
# COMPACT_ATOMS: atom_id res chain seq x y z
N MET A 1 21.46 -14.23 2.83
CA MET A 1 20.77 -13.17 3.57
C MET A 1 19.37 -13.67 3.89
N THR A 2 19.03 -13.83 5.17
CA THR A 2 17.68 -14.12 5.62
C THR A 2 16.81 -12.88 5.40
N GLY A 3 15.87 -12.95 4.46
CA GLY A 3 14.93 -11.85 4.22
C GLY A 3 13.97 -11.65 5.40
N LEU A 4 13.50 -10.41 5.61
CA LEU A 4 12.45 -10.13 6.58
C LEU A 4 11.16 -10.84 6.17
N MET A 5 10.49 -11.46 7.14
CA MET A 5 9.22 -12.15 6.96
C MET A 5 8.12 -11.40 7.72
N VAL A 6 6.90 -11.43 7.18
CA VAL A 6 5.72 -10.81 7.79
C VAL A 6 4.53 -11.76 7.79
N GLN A 7 3.60 -11.56 8.72
CA GLN A 7 2.31 -12.25 8.72
C GLN A 7 1.27 -11.38 8.03
N ILE A 8 0.64 -11.90 6.99
CA ILE A 8 -0.51 -11.28 6.31
C ILE A 8 -1.58 -12.37 6.18
N ASP A 9 -2.79 -12.11 6.70
CA ASP A 9 -3.93 -13.04 6.63
C ASP A 9 -3.58 -14.46 7.12
N GLY A 10 -2.79 -14.56 8.20
CA GLY A 10 -2.34 -15.83 8.79
C GLY A 10 -1.27 -16.57 7.98
N LYS A 11 -0.72 -15.97 6.93
CA LYS A 11 0.36 -16.54 6.12
C LYS A 11 1.66 -15.78 6.34
N THR A 12 2.73 -16.53 6.52
CA THR A 12 4.09 -15.99 6.58
C THR A 12 4.62 -15.80 5.17
N VAL A 13 4.96 -14.57 4.79
CA VAL A 13 5.46 -14.24 3.45
C VAL A 13 6.71 -13.35 3.55
N PRO A 14 7.62 -13.42 2.56
CA PRO A 14 8.75 -12.48 2.50
C PRO A 14 8.23 -11.05 2.36
N LEU A 15 8.77 -10.12 3.14
CA LEU A 15 8.45 -8.68 3.01
C LEU A 15 8.80 -8.16 1.61
N ALA A 16 9.84 -8.71 0.99
CA ALA A 16 10.24 -8.40 -0.38
C ALA A 16 9.17 -8.74 -1.44
N ASP A 17 8.23 -9.64 -1.11
CA ASP A 17 7.09 -9.97 -1.98
C ASP A 17 5.85 -9.13 -1.68
N CYS A 18 5.98 -8.08 -0.86
CA CYS A 18 4.87 -7.24 -0.42
C CYS A 18 4.97 -5.79 -0.94
N ASN A 19 3.84 -5.12 -0.97
CA ASN A 19 3.71 -3.70 -1.26
C ASN A 19 2.89 -3.01 -0.18
N TRP A 20 3.22 -1.77 0.10
CA TRP A 20 2.36 -0.86 0.84
C TRP A 20 1.39 -0.21 -0.14
N SER A 21 0.10 -0.30 0.16
CA SER A 21 -0.97 0.30 -0.63
C SER A 21 -1.69 1.35 0.20
N MET A 22 -1.88 2.53 -0.39
CA MET A 22 -2.57 3.63 0.26
C MET A 22 -4.01 3.69 -0.22
N TRP A 23 -4.94 3.80 0.72
CA TRP A 23 -6.37 3.78 0.47
C TRP A 23 -7.03 5.04 0.97
N ALA A 24 -7.84 5.65 0.12
CA ALA A 24 -8.76 6.71 0.51
C ALA A 24 -9.93 6.14 1.33
N GLU A 25 -10.59 7.00 2.11
CA GLU A 25 -11.77 6.64 2.90
C GLU A 25 -12.90 6.03 2.06
N CYS A 26 -13.04 6.46 0.80
CA CYS A 26 -14.02 5.93 -0.15
C CYS A 26 -13.69 4.51 -0.68
N GLY A 27 -12.55 3.94 -0.31
CA GLY A 27 -12.10 2.61 -0.75
C GLY A 27 -11.32 2.60 -2.06
N CYS A 28 -10.95 3.75 -2.62
CA CYS A 28 -10.01 3.81 -3.74
C CYS A 28 -8.57 3.57 -3.25
N MET A 29 -7.83 2.71 -3.93
CA MET A 29 -6.38 2.65 -3.78
C MET A 29 -5.76 3.81 -4.57
N VAL A 30 -5.06 4.71 -3.89
CA VAL A 30 -4.53 5.97 -4.48
C VAL A 30 -3.02 5.98 -4.65
N ALA A 31 -2.30 5.08 -3.96
CA ALA A 31 -0.87 4.88 -4.15
C ALA A 31 -0.46 3.43 -3.84
N ILE A 32 0.69 3.03 -4.37
CA ILE A 32 1.35 1.76 -4.05
C ILE A 32 2.87 1.95 -4.09
N THR A 33 3.59 1.32 -3.18
CA THR A 33 5.06 1.27 -3.18
C THR A 33 5.55 -0.11 -2.71
N MET A 34 6.68 -0.58 -3.24
CA MET A 34 7.27 -1.86 -2.83
C MET A 34 7.80 -1.76 -1.40
N ALA A 35 7.58 -2.81 -0.59
CA ALA A 35 8.05 -2.80 0.80
C ALA A 35 9.58 -2.96 0.91
N VAL A 36 10.24 -3.48 -0.12
CA VAL A 36 11.70 -3.57 -0.23
C VAL A 36 12.11 -3.15 -1.64
N ILE A 37 13.02 -2.17 -1.75
CA ILE A 37 13.62 -1.71 -3.02
C ILE A 37 15.12 -1.59 -2.79
N ASP A 38 15.93 -2.42 -3.46
CA ASP A 38 17.37 -2.51 -3.24
C ASP A 38 17.72 -2.66 -1.74
N SER A 39 18.37 -1.64 -1.15
CA SER A 39 18.71 -1.59 0.28
C SER A 39 17.66 -0.90 1.15
N LEU A 40 16.62 -0.29 0.56
CA LEU A 40 15.55 0.38 1.28
C LEU A 40 14.51 -0.65 1.75
N VAL A 41 14.21 -0.62 3.05
CA VAL A 41 13.20 -1.48 3.67
C VAL A 41 12.16 -0.60 4.36
N LEU A 42 10.91 -0.71 3.91
CA LEU A 42 9.73 -0.08 4.50
C LEU A 42 8.99 -1.15 5.32
N ALA A 43 9.41 -1.37 6.56
CA ALA A 43 8.86 -2.38 7.45
C ALA A 43 7.56 -1.94 8.14
N THR A 44 7.23 -0.64 8.16
CA THR A 44 6.01 -0.12 8.79
C THR A 44 5.21 0.80 7.86
N ALA A 45 3.93 0.98 8.19
CA ALA A 45 3.04 1.89 7.48
C ALA A 45 3.55 3.34 7.53
N GLU A 46 4.12 3.77 8.66
CA GLU A 46 4.69 5.11 8.83
C GLU A 46 5.94 5.31 7.97
N GLN A 47 6.76 4.27 7.79
CA GLN A 47 7.91 4.32 6.89
C GLN A 47 7.45 4.47 5.44
N ALA A 48 6.46 3.68 5.01
CA ALA A 48 5.89 3.80 3.67
C ALA A 48 5.23 5.17 3.44
N HIS A 49 4.51 5.68 4.43
CA HIS A 49 3.88 6.99 4.36
C HIS A 49 4.92 8.12 4.29
N LYS A 50 5.98 8.03 5.08
CA LYS A 50 7.08 9.01 5.06
C LYS A 50 7.87 8.98 3.76
N ASP A 51 8.09 7.80 3.20
CA ASP A 51 8.78 7.63 1.92
C ASP A 51 7.94 8.22 0.77
N HIS A 52 6.66 7.85 0.70
CA HIS A 52 5.74 8.34 -0.35
C HIS A 52 5.42 9.83 -0.24
N THR A 53 5.19 10.31 0.99
CA THR A 53 4.82 11.71 1.28
C THR A 53 5.85 12.30 2.25
N PRO A 54 7.02 12.81 1.80
CA PRO A 54 8.13 13.22 2.67
C PRO A 54 7.80 14.39 3.61
N ARG A 55 6.88 15.26 3.21
CA ARG A 55 6.49 16.43 3.98
C ARG A 55 5.48 16.07 5.07
N LYS A 56 5.83 16.37 6.33
CA LYS A 56 4.94 16.13 7.49
C LYS A 56 3.55 16.75 7.31
N ARG A 57 3.47 17.99 6.82
CA ARG A 57 2.20 18.69 6.61
C ARG A 57 1.25 17.93 5.67
N GLU A 58 1.80 17.31 4.63
CA GLU A 58 1.00 16.54 3.66
C GLU A 58 0.54 15.22 4.30
N ARG A 59 1.41 14.53 5.03
CA ARG A 59 1.01 13.33 5.79
C ARG A 59 -0.09 13.61 6.81
N ASP A 60 0.05 14.68 7.58
CA ASP A 60 -0.96 15.09 8.57
C ASP A 60 -2.31 15.39 7.89
N ARG A 61 -2.29 15.98 6.68
CA ARG A 61 -3.50 16.20 5.87
C ARG A 61 -4.11 14.86 5.43
N GLU A 62 -3.30 13.94 4.93
CA GLU A 62 -3.76 12.63 4.45
C GLU A 62 -4.39 11.81 5.59
N THR A 63 -3.77 11.80 6.78
CA THR A 63 -4.34 11.18 7.98
C THR A 63 -5.68 11.81 8.35
N ARG A 64 -5.81 13.14 8.28
CA ARG A 64 -7.09 13.84 8.55
C ARG A 64 -8.18 13.53 7.51
N LEU A 65 -7.79 13.22 6.28
CA LEU A 65 -8.70 12.81 5.19
C LEU A 65 -9.02 11.30 5.23
N GLY A 66 -8.63 10.59 6.29
CA GLY A 66 -8.93 9.17 6.46
C GLY A 66 -8.09 8.24 5.58
N TYR A 67 -6.98 8.72 5.01
CA TYR A 67 -6.12 7.88 4.20
C TYR A 67 -5.34 6.90 5.07
N ARG A 68 -5.27 5.64 4.62
CA ARG A 68 -4.64 4.54 5.37
C ARG A 68 -3.67 3.74 4.50
N TRP A 69 -2.60 3.26 5.09
CA TRP A 69 -1.62 2.38 4.45
C TRP A 69 -1.83 0.93 4.90
N GLU A 70 -1.90 0.02 3.95
CA GLU A 70 -2.06 -1.42 4.18
C GLU A 70 -0.97 -2.20 3.46
N LEU A 71 -0.38 -3.17 4.17
CA LEU A 71 0.57 -4.11 3.59
C LEU A 71 -0.20 -5.22 2.86
N ILE A 72 0.10 -5.40 1.57
CA ILE A 72 -0.50 -6.43 0.73
C ILE A 72 0.59 -7.23 0.01
N THR A 73 0.29 -8.47 -0.35
CA THR A 73 1.21 -9.24 -1.21
C THR A 73 1.18 -8.71 -2.65
N THR A 74 2.31 -8.76 -3.34
CA THR A 74 2.41 -8.45 -4.77
C THR A 74 1.48 -9.34 -5.60
N ALA A 75 1.34 -10.60 -5.19
CA ALA A 75 0.41 -11.53 -5.81
C ALA A 75 -1.05 -11.06 -5.71
N ARG A 76 -1.49 -10.59 -4.53
CA ARG A 76 -2.84 -10.02 -4.34
C ARG A 76 -3.02 -8.77 -5.18
N TYR A 77 -2.05 -7.87 -5.17
CA TYR A 77 -2.10 -6.65 -5.99
C TYR A 77 -2.35 -6.97 -7.47
N ARG A 78 -1.53 -7.85 -8.06
CA ARG A 78 -1.63 -8.21 -9.48
C ARG A 78 -2.95 -8.92 -9.82
N ARG A 79 -3.43 -9.79 -8.94
CA ARG A 79 -4.64 -10.58 -9.18
C ARG A 79 -5.93 -9.76 -9.04
N GLU A 80 -6.00 -8.89 -8.02
CA GLU A 80 -7.26 -8.30 -7.58
C GLU A 80 -7.33 -6.80 -7.81
N LEU A 81 -6.22 -6.08 -7.56
CA LEU A 81 -6.25 -4.63 -7.35
C LEU A 81 -5.75 -3.84 -8.56
N ALA A 82 -4.76 -4.35 -9.30
CA ALA A 82 -4.17 -3.64 -10.43
C ALA A 82 -5.23 -3.19 -11.46
N SER A 83 -6.25 -4.01 -11.70
CA SER A 83 -7.37 -3.71 -12.60
C SER A 83 -8.59 -3.12 -11.90
N ASN A 84 -8.67 -3.12 -10.56
CA ASN A 84 -9.86 -2.73 -9.79
C ASN A 84 -9.56 -1.74 -8.65
N TRP A 85 -8.58 -0.86 -8.84
CA TRP A 85 -8.12 0.08 -7.82
C TRP A 85 -9.14 1.16 -7.44
N LYS A 86 -10.18 1.35 -8.26
CA LYS A 86 -11.30 2.27 -7.98
C LYS A 86 -12.47 1.55 -7.32
N CYS A 87 -13.03 2.16 -6.28
CA CYS A 87 -14.32 1.77 -5.74
C CYS A 87 -15.44 2.03 -6.76
N GLU A 88 -16.60 1.41 -6.53
CA GLU A 88 -17.74 1.45 -7.46
C GLU A 88 -18.16 2.87 -7.85
N GLN A 89 -18.19 3.80 -6.87
CA GLN A 89 -18.53 5.20 -7.11
C GLN A 89 -17.60 5.91 -8.11
N HIS A 90 -16.32 5.51 -8.15
CA HIS A 90 -15.30 6.16 -8.99
C HIS A 90 -14.94 5.34 -10.23
N ARG A 91 -15.50 4.13 -10.41
CA ARG A 91 -15.30 3.35 -11.63
C ARG A 91 -15.85 4.13 -12.81
N THR A 92 -15.05 4.26 -13.85
CA THR A 92 -15.53 4.80 -15.12
C THR A 92 -16.49 3.77 -15.71
N PRO A 93 -17.76 4.12 -16.04
CA PRO A 93 -18.65 3.19 -16.70
C PRO A 93 -17.98 2.68 -17.98
N THR A 94 -18.02 1.37 -18.20
CA THR A 94 -17.61 0.81 -19.49
C THR A 94 -18.67 1.24 -20.51
N PRO A 95 -18.28 1.88 -21.64
CA PRO A 95 -19.22 2.30 -22.67
C PRO A 95 -19.96 1.12 -23.32
#